data_AF-A0A8I0ZV93-F1
#
_entry.id   AF-A0A8I0ZV93-F1
#
_cell.length_a   1.000
_cell.length_b   1.000
_cell.length_c   1.000
_cell.angle_alpha   90.00
_cell.angle_beta   90.00
_cell.angle_gamma   90.00
#
_symmetry.space_group_name_H-M   'P 1'
#
loop_
_entity.id
_entity.type
_entity.pdbx_description
1 polymer ?
#
loop_
_entity_poly.entity_id
_entity_poly.type
_entity_poly.pdbx_seq_one_letter_code
_entity_poly.pdbx_strand_id
1 'polypeptide(L)'
;MKHLLGYRPRRAPHPKPIRAAVCSVLSARAPVLYVGGGAVSSGAAVPLYQWVELTGVPVVTTTMTRGVFPDSHRLPYGMPGVGGAHAAKQALHHSDLVIALGASFDSHVTGAYESFAPGAHIIHIDIDPSEIGRSLSADFSIVGDCAGTITALTEQFLALRSKYPVSDLSSWSGYLDQVQANSRPQLDGRADGKLSAGFVVEKLSQLTPAETVYVSEGGPHRTLAANRPTYERPRTWLNSGSPQVMGMHFPLRSVRGWGPQVARFGYWRTTARFCSRPTASRLRSLRVFRSKWRC
;
A
#
# COMPACT_ATOMS: atom_id res chain seq x y z
N MET A 1 -2.48 -12.16 16.28
CA MET A 1 -1.71 -11.26 17.17
C MET A 1 -1.41 -12.03 18.45
N LYS A 2 -0.14 -12.17 18.83
CA LYS A 2 0.20 -12.66 20.18
C LYS A 2 -0.36 -11.68 21.21
N HIS A 3 -1.09 -12.17 22.20
CA HIS A 3 -1.51 -11.39 23.36
C HIS A 3 -0.24 -10.95 24.10
N LEU A 4 0.15 -9.68 23.97
CA LEU A 4 1.11 -9.08 24.87
C LEU A 4 0.39 -8.91 26.22
N LEU A 5 0.93 -9.51 27.28
CA LEU A 5 0.39 -9.38 28.63
C LEU A 5 0.26 -7.89 28.97
N GLY A 6 -0.97 -7.44 29.27
CA GLY A 6 -1.30 -6.05 29.62
C GLY A 6 -1.68 -5.13 28.46
N TYR A 7 -1.38 -5.45 27.20
CA TYR A 7 -1.76 -4.61 26.06
C TYR A 7 -3.20 -4.91 25.62
N ARG A 8 -4.12 -4.02 25.98
CA ARG A 8 -5.53 -4.06 25.57
C ARG A 8 -5.81 -2.90 24.63
N PRO A 9 -5.47 -3.03 23.32
CA PRO A 9 -5.67 -1.95 22.37
C PRO A 9 -7.15 -1.62 22.26
N ARG A 10 -7.46 -0.32 22.22
CA ARG A 10 -8.83 0.16 22.09
C ARG A 10 -9.27 -0.06 20.63
N ARG A 11 -10.21 -0.97 20.41
CA ARG A 11 -10.69 -1.30 19.05
C ARG A 11 -11.69 -0.29 18.50
N ALA A 12 -12.58 0.23 19.36
CA ALA A 12 -13.59 1.21 18.96
C ALA A 12 -13.06 2.64 19.11
N PRO A 13 -13.19 3.51 18.09
CA PRO A 13 -12.79 4.91 18.18
C PRO A 13 -13.69 5.69 19.13
N HIS A 14 -13.20 6.83 19.62
CA HIS A 14 -14.04 7.74 20.41
C HIS A 14 -14.97 8.54 19.46
N PRO A 15 -16.26 8.75 19.76
CA PRO A 15 -17.18 9.41 18.81
C PRO A 15 -16.84 10.88 18.50
N LYS A 16 -16.33 11.63 19.49
CA LYS A 16 -15.98 13.06 19.33
C LYS A 16 -15.00 13.34 18.17
N PRO A 17 -13.81 12.69 18.10
CA PRO A 17 -12.89 12.93 17.00
C PRO A 17 -13.42 12.44 15.64
N ILE A 18 -14.28 11.40 15.61
CA ILE A 18 -14.94 10.93 14.38
C ILE A 18 -15.81 12.04 13.79
N ARG A 19 -16.63 12.71 14.61
CA ARG A 19 -17.48 13.81 14.15
C ARG A 19 -16.67 14.96 13.56
N ALA A 20 -15.59 15.37 14.24
CA ALA A 20 -14.72 16.45 13.77
C ALA A 20 -14.01 16.10 12.45
N ALA A 21 -13.47 14.87 12.35
CA ALA A 21 -12.84 14.36 11.15
C ALA A 21 -13.82 14.34 9.96
N VAL A 22 -15.06 13.87 10.15
CA VAL A 22 -16.08 13.87 9.09
C VAL A 22 -16.44 15.27 8.63
N CYS A 23 -16.54 16.25 9.53
CA CYS A 23 -16.75 17.65 9.13
C CYS A 23 -15.62 18.12 8.20
N SER A 24 -14.36 17.80 8.53
CA SER A 24 -13.22 18.11 7.67
C SER A 24 -13.30 17.43 6.31
N VAL A 25 -13.72 16.16 6.26
CA VAL A 25 -13.90 15.41 5.00
C VAL A 25 -14.98 16.05 4.12
N LEU A 26 -16.10 16.49 4.69
CA LEU A 26 -17.20 17.13 3.95
C LEU A 26 -16.76 18.45 3.28
N SER A 27 -15.94 19.24 3.97
CA SER A 27 -15.44 20.53 3.49
C SER A 27 -14.18 20.47 2.62
N ALA A 28 -13.53 19.30 2.53
CA ALA A 28 -12.28 19.14 1.79
C ALA A 28 -12.52 19.16 0.27
N ARG A 29 -11.69 19.91 -0.45
CA ARG A 29 -11.75 20.05 -1.92
C ARG A 29 -10.78 19.12 -2.63
N ALA A 30 -9.69 18.74 -1.97
CA ALA A 30 -8.68 17.82 -2.48
C ALA A 30 -8.29 16.76 -1.42
N PRO A 31 -9.25 15.98 -0.87
CA PRO A 31 -8.94 14.94 0.10
C PRO A 31 -8.23 13.76 -0.56
N VAL A 32 -7.38 13.08 0.20
CA VAL A 32 -6.73 11.83 -0.18
C VAL A 32 -6.76 10.83 0.98
N LEU A 33 -7.19 9.61 0.68
CA LEU A 33 -7.10 8.48 1.60
C LEU A 33 -5.74 7.79 1.46
N TYR A 34 -4.89 7.93 2.48
CA TYR A 34 -3.56 7.33 2.52
C TYR A 34 -3.56 6.04 3.36
N VAL A 35 -3.45 4.89 2.69
CA VAL A 35 -3.72 3.57 3.27
C VAL A 35 -2.43 2.84 3.63
N GLY A 36 -2.20 2.64 4.93
CA GLY A 36 -1.06 1.94 5.51
C GLY A 36 -1.35 0.50 5.98
N GLY A 37 -0.29 -0.20 6.39
CA GLY A 37 -0.33 -1.64 6.71
C GLY A 37 -1.33 -2.05 7.79
N GLY A 38 -1.73 -1.11 8.66
CA GLY A 38 -2.78 -1.32 9.66
C GLY A 38 -4.11 -1.75 9.03
N ALA A 39 -4.45 -1.23 7.84
CA ALA A 39 -5.66 -1.59 7.11
C ALA A 39 -5.71 -3.07 6.67
N VAL A 40 -4.55 -3.65 6.32
CA VAL A 40 -4.45 -5.10 5.99
C VAL A 40 -4.70 -5.96 7.22
N SER A 41 -4.16 -5.50 8.35
CA SER A 41 -4.17 -6.22 9.62
C SER A 41 -5.55 -6.18 10.28
N SER A 42 -6.26 -5.06 10.17
CA SER A 42 -7.65 -4.92 10.63
C SER A 42 -8.68 -5.60 9.73
N GLY A 43 -8.33 -5.92 8.48
CA GLY A 43 -9.28 -6.43 7.50
C GLY A 43 -10.20 -5.35 6.94
N ALA A 44 -9.71 -4.11 6.80
CA ALA A 44 -10.52 -2.95 6.39
C ALA A 44 -10.89 -2.92 4.90
N ALA A 45 -10.55 -3.92 4.08
CA ALA A 45 -10.76 -3.89 2.64
C ALA A 45 -12.23 -3.60 2.24
N VAL A 46 -13.20 -4.30 2.83
CA VAL A 46 -14.63 -4.11 2.53
C VAL A 46 -15.16 -2.76 3.04
N PRO A 47 -14.97 -2.37 4.32
CA PRO A 47 -15.37 -1.05 4.79
C PRO A 47 -14.73 0.09 3.99
N LEU A 48 -13.46 -0.05 3.62
CA LEU A 48 -12.73 0.95 2.84
C LEU A 48 -13.33 1.10 1.44
N TYR A 49 -13.67 -0.01 0.79
CA TYR A 49 -14.35 0.03 -0.50
C TYR A 49 -15.66 0.81 -0.44
N GLN A 50 -16.49 0.51 0.57
CA GLN A 50 -17.76 1.20 0.79
C GLN A 50 -17.58 2.69 1.07
N TRP A 51 -16.58 3.06 1.88
CA TRP A 51 -16.26 4.45 2.17
C TRP A 51 -15.86 5.22 0.90
N VAL A 52 -15.00 4.63 0.07
CA VAL A 52 -14.52 5.26 -1.16
C VAL A 52 -15.65 5.42 -2.18
N GLU A 53 -16.50 4.41 -2.34
CA GLU A 53 -17.68 4.51 -3.21
C GLU A 53 -18.69 5.56 -2.73
N LEU A 54 -18.83 5.73 -1.41
CA LEU A 54 -19.72 6.71 -0.82
C LEU A 54 -19.20 8.15 -0.96
N THR A 55 -17.89 8.34 -0.76
CA THR A 55 -17.28 9.68 -0.63
C THR A 55 -16.61 10.17 -1.90
N GLY A 56 -16.24 9.28 -2.81
CA GLY A 56 -15.47 9.60 -4.00
C GLY A 56 -14.01 10.00 -3.73
N VAL A 57 -13.52 9.83 -2.49
CA VAL A 57 -12.17 10.25 -2.10
C VAL A 57 -11.10 9.39 -2.80
N PRO A 58 -10.14 10.00 -3.53
CA PRO A 58 -8.96 9.34 -4.09
C PRO A 58 -8.17 8.50 -3.09
N VAL A 59 -7.67 7.34 -3.55
CA VAL A 59 -6.95 6.37 -2.71
C VAL A 59 -5.49 6.29 -3.13
N VAL A 60 -4.61 6.44 -2.14
CA VAL A 60 -3.17 6.22 -2.27
C VAL A 60 -2.75 5.11 -1.31
N THR A 61 -2.07 4.09 -1.83
CA THR A 61 -1.67 2.90 -1.04
C THR A 61 -0.18 2.91 -0.76
N THR A 62 0.24 2.58 0.45
CA THR A 62 1.66 2.31 0.73
C THR A 62 2.12 1.02 0.05
N THR A 63 3.44 0.80 -0.01
CA THR A 63 4.00 -0.48 -0.48
C THR A 63 3.53 -1.67 0.34
N MET A 64 3.02 -1.47 1.56
CA MET A 64 2.54 -2.54 2.42
C MET A 64 1.09 -2.96 2.13
N THR A 65 0.35 -2.16 1.35
CA THR A 65 -1.12 -2.28 1.24
C THR A 65 -1.61 -2.55 -0.17
N ARG A 66 -0.72 -2.98 -1.07
CA ARG A 66 -1.11 -3.38 -2.43
C ARG A 66 -2.21 -4.45 -2.36
N GLY A 67 -3.30 -4.21 -3.07
CA GLY A 67 -4.49 -5.06 -3.10
C GLY A 67 -5.50 -4.87 -1.96
N VAL A 68 -5.23 -4.05 -0.93
CA VAL A 68 -6.26 -3.73 0.09
C VAL A 68 -7.47 -3.05 -0.54
N PHE A 69 -7.19 -2.18 -1.52
CA PHE A 69 -8.17 -1.59 -2.41
C PHE A 69 -7.85 -2.08 -3.83
N PRO A 70 -8.84 -2.52 -4.62
CA PRO A 70 -8.61 -3.10 -5.93
C PRO A 70 -8.05 -2.06 -6.90
N ASP A 71 -6.94 -2.39 -7.56
CA ASP A 71 -6.30 -1.52 -8.56
C ASP A 71 -7.18 -1.30 -9.81
N SER A 72 -8.18 -2.17 -10.05
CA SER A 72 -9.17 -2.03 -11.13
C SER A 72 -10.20 -0.93 -10.90
N HIS A 73 -10.30 -0.40 -9.68
CA HIS A 73 -11.21 0.69 -9.36
C HIS A 73 -10.76 2.00 -10.04
N ARG A 74 -11.67 2.99 -10.15
CA ARG A 74 -11.38 4.30 -10.79
C ARG A 74 -10.61 5.31 -9.92
N LEU A 75 -10.52 5.06 -8.62
CA LEU A 75 -9.95 5.98 -7.61
C LEU A 75 -8.58 5.60 -6.99
N PRO A 76 -7.91 4.47 -7.28
CA PRO A 76 -6.54 4.24 -6.82
C PRO A 76 -5.53 4.95 -7.72
N TYR A 77 -4.71 5.82 -7.12
CA TYR A 77 -3.65 6.55 -7.83
C TYR A 77 -2.26 5.92 -7.62
N GLY A 78 -2.23 4.70 -7.08
CA GLY A 78 -1.04 3.88 -6.92
C GLY A 78 -0.31 4.13 -5.60
N MET A 79 1.00 3.92 -5.64
CA MET A 79 1.88 3.95 -4.47
C MET A 79 2.91 5.09 -4.55
N PRO A 80 3.07 5.91 -3.50
CA PRO A 80 4.06 6.99 -3.48
C PRO A 80 5.48 6.49 -3.16
N GLY A 81 6.46 7.40 -3.11
CA GLY A 81 7.86 7.10 -2.77
C GLY A 81 8.80 6.86 -3.96
N VAL A 82 9.99 6.31 -3.69
CA VAL A 82 11.05 6.11 -4.70
C VAL A 82 10.60 5.08 -5.75
N GLY A 83 10.49 5.55 -7.00
CA GLY A 83 9.96 4.77 -8.13
C GLY A 83 8.45 4.46 -8.05
N GLY A 84 7.71 5.13 -7.15
CA GLY A 84 6.25 5.11 -7.06
C GLY A 84 5.54 5.87 -8.19
N ALA A 85 4.22 5.77 -8.21
CA ALA A 85 3.35 6.46 -9.17
C ALA A 85 3.43 7.98 -8.99
N HIS A 86 3.55 8.72 -10.09
CA HIS A 86 3.58 10.18 -10.05
C HIS A 86 2.24 10.75 -9.57
N ALA A 87 1.12 10.16 -10.01
CA ALA A 87 -0.22 10.53 -9.55
C ALA A 87 -0.37 10.43 -8.02
N ALA A 88 0.13 9.36 -7.39
CA ALA A 88 0.14 9.24 -5.93
C ALA A 88 0.93 10.35 -5.23
N LYS A 89 2.05 10.81 -5.83
CA LYS A 89 2.84 11.92 -5.28
C LYS A 89 2.11 13.25 -5.42
N GLN A 90 1.52 13.50 -6.60
CA GLN A 90 0.73 14.71 -6.84
C GLN A 90 -0.52 14.77 -5.95
N ALA A 91 -1.19 13.63 -5.75
CA ALA A 91 -2.31 13.50 -4.84
C ALA A 91 -1.92 13.93 -3.42
N LEU A 92 -0.82 13.41 -2.88
CA LEU A 92 -0.35 13.79 -1.54
C LEU A 92 0.17 15.24 -1.49
N HIS A 93 0.85 15.72 -2.51
CA HIS A 93 1.47 17.05 -2.51
C HIS A 93 0.44 18.18 -2.62
N HIS A 94 -0.64 17.97 -3.38
CA HIS A 94 -1.68 18.97 -3.62
C HIS A 94 -2.96 18.73 -2.83
N SER A 95 -2.98 17.75 -1.92
CA SER A 95 -4.13 17.53 -1.06
C SER A 95 -4.29 18.64 -0.02
N ASP A 96 -5.54 18.97 0.31
CA ASP A 96 -5.88 19.82 1.46
C ASP A 96 -6.23 19.00 2.72
N LEU A 97 -6.48 17.70 2.55
CA LEU A 97 -6.76 16.75 3.62
C LEU A 97 -6.15 15.38 3.33
N VAL A 98 -5.35 14.87 4.26
CA VAL A 98 -4.82 13.50 4.25
C VAL A 98 -5.51 12.67 5.32
N ILE A 99 -6.23 11.63 4.90
CA ILE A 99 -6.82 10.62 5.80
C ILE A 99 -5.85 9.44 5.87
N ALA A 100 -4.96 9.45 6.86
CA ALA A 100 -3.98 8.40 7.08
C ALA A 100 -4.58 7.23 7.88
N LEU A 101 -4.82 6.12 7.19
CA LEU A 101 -5.42 4.92 7.76
C LEU A 101 -4.36 3.87 8.05
N GLY A 102 -4.00 3.70 9.33
CA GLY A 102 -3.05 2.69 9.79
C GLY A 102 -1.68 2.80 9.14
N ALA A 103 -1.23 4.04 8.91
CA ALA A 103 0.02 4.38 8.27
C ALA A 103 0.98 4.99 9.29
N SER A 104 2.22 4.49 9.32
CA SER A 104 3.29 4.95 10.22
C SER A 104 4.17 6.07 9.64
N PHE A 105 3.79 6.62 8.47
CA PHE A 105 4.55 7.68 7.78
C PHE A 105 6.05 7.38 7.65
N ASP A 106 6.36 6.23 7.06
CA ASP A 106 7.72 5.77 6.84
C ASP A 106 8.53 6.76 5.96
N SER A 107 9.76 7.04 6.37
CA SER A 107 10.65 8.03 5.74
C SER A 107 11.02 7.71 4.28
N HIS A 108 10.95 6.45 3.85
CA HIS A 108 11.15 6.08 2.44
C HIS A 108 9.99 6.53 1.54
N VAL A 109 8.84 6.83 2.14
CA VAL A 109 7.64 7.29 1.44
C VAL A 109 7.48 8.80 1.61
N THR A 110 7.63 9.31 2.83
CA THR A 110 7.41 10.73 3.13
C THR A 110 8.55 11.63 2.68
N GLY A 111 9.79 11.10 2.59
CA GLY A 111 10.96 11.95 2.40
C GLY A 111 11.17 12.86 3.60
N ALA A 112 11.39 14.15 3.34
CA ALA A 112 11.41 15.17 4.39
C ALA A 112 9.98 15.44 4.87
N TYR A 113 9.75 15.31 6.19
CA TYR A 113 8.42 15.42 6.79
C TYR A 113 7.79 16.80 6.54
N GLU A 114 8.60 17.86 6.49
CA GLU A 114 8.18 19.24 6.22
C GLU A 114 7.62 19.43 4.81
N SER A 115 8.00 18.55 3.88
CA SER A 115 7.54 18.56 2.49
C SER A 115 6.38 17.62 2.21
N PHE A 116 5.98 16.81 3.20
CA PHE A 116 4.89 15.86 3.05
C PHE A 116 3.55 16.58 3.18
N ALA A 117 2.75 16.57 2.09
CA ALA A 117 1.42 17.17 2.05
C ALA A 117 1.36 18.61 2.60
N PRO A 118 2.10 19.56 1.98
CA PRO A 118 2.25 20.91 2.50
C PRO A 118 0.90 21.62 2.62
N GLY A 119 0.55 22.04 3.83
CA GLY A 119 -0.70 22.75 4.12
C GLY A 119 -1.95 21.87 4.21
N ALA A 120 -1.81 20.54 4.11
CA ALA A 120 -2.92 19.63 4.31
C ALA A 120 -3.23 19.44 5.79
N HIS A 121 -4.51 19.35 6.14
CA HIS A 121 -4.89 18.80 7.43
C HIS A 121 -4.68 17.28 7.45
N ILE A 122 -4.27 16.73 8.59
CA ILE A 122 -3.96 15.31 8.75
C ILE A 122 -4.93 14.68 9.74
N ILE A 123 -5.74 13.74 9.24
CA ILE A 123 -6.48 12.79 10.07
C ILE A 123 -5.62 11.53 10.20
N HIS A 124 -5.12 11.24 11.40
CA HIS A 124 -4.30 10.05 11.66
C HIS A 124 -5.09 9.03 12.48
N ILE A 125 -5.34 7.88 11.85
CA ILE A 125 -6.03 6.74 12.43
C ILE A 125 -5.01 5.63 12.68
N ASP A 126 -4.80 5.25 13.93
CA ASP A 126 -3.97 4.10 14.28
C ASP A 126 -4.53 3.37 15.50
N ILE A 127 -4.24 2.08 15.62
CA ILE A 127 -4.60 1.29 16.79
C ILE A 127 -3.62 1.53 17.94
N ASP A 128 -2.38 1.92 17.62
CA ASP A 128 -1.34 2.27 18.58
C ASP A 128 -1.29 3.79 18.80
N PRO A 129 -1.64 4.27 20.01
CA PRO A 129 -1.54 5.70 20.33
C PRO A 129 -0.14 6.28 20.16
N SER A 130 0.91 5.45 20.27
CA SER A 130 2.30 5.91 20.19
C SER A 130 2.76 6.20 18.76
N GLU A 131 2.03 5.73 17.75
CA GLU A 131 2.31 6.07 16.35
C GLU A 131 1.72 7.42 15.95
N ILE A 132 0.68 7.88 16.66
CA ILE A 132 0.04 9.18 16.41
C ILE A 132 0.95 10.31 16.87
N GLY A 133 1.25 11.25 15.97
CA GLY A 133 2.12 12.40 16.28
C GLY A 133 3.62 12.06 16.32
N ARG A 134 4.00 10.79 16.09
CA ARG A 134 5.41 10.35 16.12
C ARG A 134 6.24 10.93 14.99
N SER A 135 5.69 10.90 13.78
CA SER A 135 6.39 11.32 12.54
C SER A 135 5.87 12.66 12.02
N LEU A 136 4.55 12.84 12.02
CA LEU A 136 3.85 14.04 11.59
C LEU A 136 2.81 14.43 12.64
N SER A 137 2.66 15.73 12.88
CA SER A 137 1.57 16.23 13.72
C SER A 137 0.23 15.94 13.04
N ALA A 138 -0.75 15.47 13.81
CA ALA A 138 -2.09 15.17 13.32
C ALA A 138 -3.09 16.19 13.88
N ASP A 139 -3.84 16.86 13.01
CA ASP A 139 -4.95 17.74 13.40
C ASP A 139 -6.07 16.95 14.07
N PHE A 140 -6.34 15.74 13.56
CA PHE A 140 -7.34 14.83 14.09
C PHE A 140 -6.72 13.47 14.39
N SER A 141 -6.59 13.18 15.68
CA SER A 141 -6.04 11.92 16.19
C SER A 141 -7.16 10.95 16.54
N ILE A 142 -7.22 9.79 15.88
CA ILE A 142 -8.22 8.75 16.16
C ILE A 142 -7.51 7.45 16.54
N VAL A 143 -7.61 7.09 17.81
CA VAL A 143 -7.15 5.78 18.30
C VAL A 143 -8.26 4.75 18.12
N GLY A 144 -8.02 3.76 17.26
CA GLY A 144 -8.98 2.70 16.98
C GLY A 144 -8.47 1.69 15.95
N ASP A 145 -9.16 0.55 15.86
CA ASP A 145 -8.94 -0.37 14.76
C ASP A 145 -9.36 0.28 13.43
N CYS A 146 -8.58 0.09 12.36
CA CYS A 146 -8.83 0.73 11.07
C CYS A 146 -10.18 0.35 10.45
N ALA A 147 -10.61 -0.92 10.56
CA ALA A 147 -11.88 -1.37 9.98
C ALA A 147 -13.06 -0.76 10.76
N GLY A 148 -13.03 -0.86 12.09
CA GLY A 148 -14.05 -0.25 12.94
C GLY A 148 -14.11 1.28 12.83
N THR A 149 -12.96 1.92 12.64
CA THR A 149 -12.88 3.38 12.48
C THR A 149 -13.46 3.85 11.16
N ILE A 150 -13.17 3.17 10.05
CA ILE A 150 -13.81 3.48 8.77
C ILE A 150 -15.32 3.30 8.86
N THR A 151 -15.81 2.22 9.48
CA THR A 151 -17.26 2.03 9.67
C THR A 151 -17.88 3.19 10.44
N ALA A 152 -17.26 3.63 11.54
CA ALA A 152 -17.73 4.78 12.32
C ALA A 152 -17.69 6.09 11.52
N LEU A 153 -16.65 6.30 10.69
CA LEU A 153 -16.59 7.44 9.78
C LEU A 153 -17.73 7.40 8.76
N THR A 154 -17.99 6.23 8.15
CA THR A 154 -19.09 6.02 7.19
C THR A 154 -20.44 6.38 7.78
N GLU A 155 -20.76 5.85 8.95
CA GLU A 155 -22.02 6.13 9.66
C GLU A 155 -22.17 7.63 9.96
N GLN A 156 -21.11 8.24 10.46
CA GLN A 156 -21.12 9.65 10.81
C GLN A 156 -21.19 10.55 9.55
N PHE A 157 -20.55 10.18 8.44
CA PHE A 157 -20.65 10.88 7.16
C PHE A 157 -22.07 10.86 6.62
N LEU A 158 -22.72 9.70 6.63
CA LEU A 158 -24.14 9.58 6.23
C LEU A 158 -25.06 10.45 7.08
N ALA A 159 -24.79 10.55 8.39
CA ALA A 159 -25.59 11.37 9.30
C ALA A 159 -25.39 12.88 9.13
N LEU A 160 -24.24 13.31 8.60
CA LEU A 160 -23.87 14.73 8.48
C LEU A 160 -23.97 15.29 7.05
N ARG A 161 -23.86 14.45 6.01
CA ARG A 161 -23.86 14.91 4.61
C ARG A 161 -25.15 15.62 4.18
N SER A 162 -26.26 15.42 4.89
CA SER A 162 -27.52 16.14 4.65
C SER A 162 -27.61 17.49 5.38
N LYS A 163 -26.72 17.72 6.35
CA LYS A 163 -26.72 18.91 7.22
C LYS A 163 -25.62 19.91 6.86
N TYR A 164 -24.59 19.47 6.16
CA TYR A 164 -23.44 20.27 5.77
C TYR A 164 -23.19 20.13 4.26
N PRO A 165 -22.67 21.18 3.59
CA PRO A 165 -22.31 21.08 2.18
C PRO A 165 -21.23 20.01 1.98
N VAL A 166 -21.44 19.16 0.99
CA VAL A 166 -20.44 18.19 0.52
C VAL A 166 -19.69 18.83 -0.64
N SER A 167 -18.36 18.90 -0.53
CA SER A 167 -17.53 19.42 -1.61
C SER A 167 -17.55 18.48 -2.81
N ASP A 168 -17.63 19.04 -4.02
CA ASP A 168 -17.53 18.26 -5.25
C ASP A 168 -16.05 17.93 -5.57
N LEU A 169 -15.75 16.64 -5.66
CA LEU A 169 -14.41 16.12 -5.92
C LEU A 169 -14.16 15.85 -7.41
N SER A 170 -15.11 16.13 -8.30
CA SER A 170 -15.02 15.85 -9.74
C SER A 170 -13.77 16.49 -10.39
N SER A 171 -13.52 17.76 -10.08
CA SER A 171 -12.35 18.50 -10.57
C SER A 171 -11.03 17.93 -10.03
N TRP A 172 -11.01 17.51 -8.77
CA TRP A 172 -9.84 16.92 -8.13
C TRP A 172 -9.49 15.56 -8.74
N SER A 173 -10.48 14.66 -8.84
CA SER A 173 -10.31 13.36 -9.49
C SER A 173 -9.91 13.51 -10.95
N GLY A 174 -10.52 14.45 -11.69
CA GLY A 174 -10.15 14.73 -13.08
C GLY A 174 -8.70 15.20 -13.26
N TYR A 175 -8.19 16.04 -12.35
CA TYR A 175 -6.78 16.41 -12.32
C TYR A 175 -5.87 15.18 -12.10
N LEU A 176 -6.19 14.35 -11.12
CA LEU A 176 -5.39 13.16 -10.81
C LEU A 176 -5.42 12.13 -11.95
N ASP A 177 -6.56 11.95 -12.61
CA ASP A 177 -6.73 11.08 -13.77
C ASP A 177 -5.84 11.54 -14.93
N GLN A 178 -5.81 12.86 -15.19
CA GLN A 178 -4.94 13.44 -16.21
C GLN A 178 -3.46 13.22 -15.88
N VAL A 179 -3.06 13.43 -14.62
CA VAL A 179 -1.69 13.17 -14.16
C VAL A 179 -1.34 11.68 -14.32
N GLN A 180 -2.25 10.77 -13.97
CA GLN A 180 -2.03 9.33 -14.08
C GLN A 180 -1.86 8.90 -15.54
N ALA A 181 -2.71 9.40 -16.44
CA ALA A 181 -2.63 9.13 -17.87
C ALA A 181 -1.29 9.60 -18.47
N ASN A 182 -0.82 10.79 -18.08
CA ASN A 182 0.41 11.39 -18.62
C ASN A 182 1.69 10.80 -18.03
N SER A 183 1.62 10.14 -16.87
CA SER A 183 2.81 9.70 -16.12
C SER A 183 3.10 8.21 -16.22
N ARG A 184 2.20 7.40 -16.78
CA ARG A 184 2.42 5.95 -16.93
C ARG A 184 3.41 5.71 -18.09
N PRO A 185 4.67 5.30 -17.82
CA PRO A 185 5.65 5.13 -18.88
C PRO A 185 5.24 3.94 -19.74
N GLN A 186 5.16 4.13 -21.06
CA GLN A 186 5.10 3.02 -22.00
C GLN A 186 6.38 2.20 -21.84
N LEU A 187 6.22 0.89 -21.60
CA LEU A 187 7.35 -0.01 -21.50
C LEU A 187 7.63 -0.58 -22.87
N ASP A 188 8.66 -0.05 -23.54
CA ASP A 188 9.21 -0.70 -24.71
C ASP A 188 9.80 -2.05 -24.29
N GLY A 189 9.20 -3.13 -24.80
CA GLY A 189 9.58 -4.49 -24.42
C GLY A 189 11.02 -4.84 -24.78
N ARG A 190 11.63 -4.08 -25.70
CA ARG A 190 13.04 -4.19 -26.09
C ARG A 190 13.65 -2.80 -26.26
N ALA A 191 14.30 -2.30 -25.22
CA ALA A 191 15.31 -1.25 -25.38
C ALA A 191 16.64 -1.94 -25.70
N ASP A 192 17.31 -1.52 -26.78
CA ASP A 192 18.66 -2.00 -27.16
C ASP A 192 18.79 -3.53 -27.31
N GLY A 193 17.72 -4.20 -27.77
CA GLY A 193 17.69 -5.66 -27.93
C GLY A 193 17.60 -6.47 -26.62
N LYS A 194 17.48 -5.82 -25.46
CA LYS A 194 17.32 -6.46 -24.14
C LYS A 194 15.91 -6.27 -23.60
N LEU A 195 15.40 -7.27 -22.87
CA LEU A 195 14.10 -7.16 -22.21
C LEU A 195 14.17 -6.22 -21.01
N SER A 196 13.25 -5.26 -20.93
CA SER A 196 13.07 -4.42 -19.75
C SER A 196 12.50 -5.25 -18.59
N ALA A 197 13.07 -5.11 -17.40
CA ALA A 197 12.59 -5.80 -16.21
C ALA A 197 11.12 -5.43 -15.89
N GLY A 198 10.74 -4.17 -16.10
CA GLY A 198 9.35 -3.72 -15.91
C GLY A 198 8.40 -4.42 -16.87
N PHE A 199 8.80 -4.57 -18.14
CA PHE A 199 8.01 -5.27 -19.16
C PHE A 199 7.84 -6.75 -18.80
N VAL A 200 8.92 -7.42 -18.36
CA VAL A 200 8.86 -8.82 -17.94
C VAL A 200 7.91 -9.01 -16.76
N VAL A 201 7.99 -8.18 -15.73
CA VAL A 201 7.12 -8.26 -14.55
C VAL A 201 5.65 -8.03 -14.93
N GLU A 202 5.36 -7.04 -15.77
CA GLU A 202 4.00 -6.74 -16.23
C GLU A 202 3.44 -7.89 -17.08
N LYS A 203 4.22 -8.44 -18.02
CA LYS A 203 3.80 -9.59 -18.82
C LYS A 203 3.60 -10.85 -18.00
N LEU A 204 4.46 -11.10 -17.01
CA LEU A 204 4.25 -12.20 -16.06
C LEU A 204 2.93 -12.01 -15.32
N SER A 205 2.63 -10.80 -14.83
CA SER A 205 1.36 -10.53 -14.15
C SER A 205 0.14 -10.77 -15.04
N GLN A 206 0.22 -10.46 -16.34
CA GLN A 206 -0.86 -10.69 -17.30
C GLN A 206 -1.07 -12.18 -17.61
N LEU A 207 -0.03 -13.01 -17.48
CA LEU A 207 -0.06 -14.45 -17.76
C LEU A 207 -0.37 -15.29 -16.51
N THR A 208 -0.15 -14.74 -15.32
CA THR A 208 -0.46 -15.41 -14.06
C THR A 208 -1.91 -15.21 -13.65
N PRO A 209 -2.54 -16.19 -12.98
CA PRO A 209 -3.91 -16.01 -12.48
C PRO A 209 -4.03 -14.85 -11.48
N ALA A 210 -5.21 -14.23 -11.43
CA ALA A 210 -5.49 -13.08 -10.54
C ALA A 210 -5.34 -13.39 -9.04
N GLU A 211 -5.29 -14.67 -8.67
CA GLU A 211 -5.10 -15.15 -7.29
C GLU A 211 -3.62 -15.31 -6.91
N THR A 212 -2.71 -15.01 -7.83
CA THR A 212 -1.28 -15.17 -7.62
C THR A 212 -0.79 -14.31 -6.48
N VAL A 213 -0.10 -14.93 -5.53
CA VAL A 213 0.56 -14.20 -4.46
C VAL A 213 1.98 -13.83 -4.89
N TYR A 214 2.25 -12.53 -4.91
CA TYR A 214 3.54 -11.95 -5.21
C TYR A 214 4.36 -11.78 -3.93
N VAL A 215 5.59 -12.29 -3.96
CA VAL A 215 6.53 -12.20 -2.85
C VAL A 215 7.78 -11.50 -3.32
N SER A 216 8.18 -10.43 -2.64
CA SER A 216 9.41 -9.70 -2.92
C SER A 216 10.25 -9.49 -1.68
N GLU A 217 11.56 -9.47 -1.85
CA GLU A 217 12.49 -9.07 -0.81
C GLU A 217 12.89 -7.59 -0.94
N GLY A 218 13.89 -7.14 -0.17
CA GLY A 218 14.47 -5.81 -0.37
C GLY A 218 15.25 -5.72 -1.69
N GLY A 219 15.25 -4.53 -2.29
CA GLY A 219 16.01 -4.24 -3.50
C GLY A 219 15.19 -3.53 -4.58
N PRO A 220 15.83 -3.13 -5.69
CA PRO A 220 15.19 -2.31 -6.73
C PRO A 220 14.03 -3.01 -7.44
N HIS A 221 14.05 -4.35 -7.49
CA HIS A 221 12.97 -5.15 -8.06
C HIS A 221 11.67 -5.06 -7.25
N ARG A 222 11.72 -4.71 -5.96
CA ARG A 222 10.55 -4.54 -5.09
C ARG A 222 9.59 -3.50 -5.62
N THR A 223 10.12 -2.36 -6.04
CA THR A 223 9.30 -1.26 -6.59
C THR A 223 8.64 -1.67 -7.90
N LEU A 224 9.36 -2.38 -8.78
CA LEU A 224 8.79 -2.93 -10.01
C LEU A 224 7.68 -3.95 -9.71
N ALA A 225 7.93 -4.88 -8.79
CA ALA A 225 6.98 -5.89 -8.38
C ALA A 225 5.77 -5.29 -7.63
N ALA A 226 5.91 -4.16 -6.94
CA ALA A 226 4.79 -3.49 -6.28
C ALA A 226 3.91 -2.67 -7.23
N ASN A 227 4.50 -2.06 -8.27
CA ASN A 227 3.82 -1.09 -9.13
C ASN A 227 3.32 -1.64 -10.46
N ARG A 228 3.88 -2.74 -10.96
CA ARG A 228 3.56 -3.26 -12.30
C ARG A 228 2.44 -4.30 -12.31
N PRO A 229 2.40 -5.28 -11.40
CA PRO A 229 1.26 -6.17 -11.30
C PRO A 229 0.00 -5.43 -10.84
N THR A 230 -1.15 -5.93 -11.29
CA THR A 230 -2.47 -5.49 -10.81
C THR A 230 -2.85 -6.30 -9.58
N TYR A 231 -3.23 -5.61 -8.49
CA TYR A 231 -3.62 -6.23 -7.24
C TYR A 231 -5.11 -6.00 -6.95
N GLU A 232 -5.88 -7.08 -6.89
CA GLU A 232 -7.34 -7.02 -6.65
C GLU A 232 -7.75 -7.40 -5.23
N ARG A 233 -6.87 -8.07 -4.48
CA ARG A 233 -7.20 -8.64 -3.17
C ARG A 233 -6.10 -8.38 -2.14
N PRO A 234 -6.46 -8.16 -0.86
CA PRO A 234 -5.48 -7.99 0.20
C PRO A 234 -4.67 -9.28 0.38
N ARG A 235 -3.45 -9.15 0.91
CA ARG A 235 -2.55 -10.28 1.23
C ARG A 235 -2.07 -11.09 0.00
N THR A 236 -2.22 -10.54 -1.20
CA THR A 236 -1.62 -11.06 -2.44
C THR A 236 -0.24 -10.44 -2.72
N TRP A 237 0.17 -9.45 -1.95
CA TRP A 237 1.51 -8.86 -1.97
C TRP A 237 2.19 -9.05 -0.62
N LEU A 238 3.34 -9.72 -0.62
CA LEU A 238 4.17 -9.91 0.55
C LEU A 238 5.55 -9.30 0.30
N ASN A 239 6.02 -8.53 1.27
CA ASN A 239 7.38 -8.04 1.24
C ASN A 239 7.99 -7.95 2.64
N SER A 240 9.27 -7.61 2.69
CA SER A 240 10.02 -7.41 3.94
C SER A 240 9.81 -6.04 4.60
N GLY A 241 8.85 -5.24 4.11
CA GLY A 241 8.51 -3.92 4.65
C GLY A 241 9.66 -2.94 4.71
N SER A 242 9.61 -2.04 5.70
CA SER A 242 10.65 -1.02 5.94
C SER A 242 12.06 -1.60 6.18
N PRO A 243 12.23 -2.76 6.85
CA PRO A 243 13.55 -3.40 7.01
C PRO A 243 14.22 -3.82 5.70
N GLN A 244 13.47 -4.02 4.61
CA GLN A 244 14.01 -4.36 3.29
C GLN A 244 15.00 -5.54 3.31
N VAL A 245 14.69 -6.57 4.11
CA VAL A 245 15.55 -7.76 4.26
C VAL A 245 15.65 -8.52 2.94
N MET A 246 16.89 -8.82 2.52
CA MET A 246 17.19 -9.73 1.40
C MET A 246 17.12 -11.19 1.86
N GLY A 247 16.73 -12.08 0.96
CA GLY A 247 16.61 -13.53 1.18
C GLY A 247 15.27 -14.00 1.74
N MET A 248 14.29 -13.11 1.97
CA MET A 248 12.99 -13.45 2.58
C MET A 248 12.14 -14.39 1.72
N HIS A 249 12.32 -14.36 0.39
CA HIS A 249 11.56 -15.21 -0.52
C HIS A 249 11.90 -16.71 -0.39
N PHE A 250 13.05 -17.07 0.21
CA PHE A 250 13.48 -18.46 0.40
C PHE A 250 12.72 -19.22 1.51
N PRO A 251 12.62 -18.74 2.77
CA PRO A 251 11.93 -19.47 3.84
C PRO A 251 10.42 -19.59 3.61
N LEU A 252 9.82 -18.70 2.82
CA LEU A 252 8.40 -18.80 2.42
C LEU A 252 8.12 -20.00 1.48
N ARG A 253 9.16 -20.65 0.94
CA ARG A 253 9.04 -21.88 0.14
C ARG A 253 8.53 -23.08 0.94
N SER A 254 8.74 -23.08 2.26
CA SER A 254 8.43 -24.22 3.15
C SER A 254 7.13 -24.07 3.95
N VAL A 255 6.36 -22.99 3.74
CA VAL A 255 5.11 -22.79 4.48
C VAL A 255 4.03 -23.72 3.88
N ARG A 256 3.72 -24.81 4.59
CA ARG A 256 2.60 -25.70 4.25
C ARG A 256 1.28 -24.90 4.31
N GLY A 257 0.40 -25.10 3.33
CA GLY A 257 -0.94 -24.47 3.27
C GLY A 257 -1.10 -23.35 2.25
N TRP A 258 -0.04 -23.00 1.50
CA TRP A 258 -0.12 -22.04 0.41
C TRP A 258 -0.50 -22.78 -0.88
N GLY A 259 -1.59 -22.37 -1.53
CA GLY A 259 -2.04 -22.93 -2.80
C GLY A 259 -0.97 -22.85 -3.91
N PRO A 260 -1.16 -23.55 -5.04
CA PRO A 260 -0.09 -23.82 -6.02
C PRO A 260 0.48 -22.62 -6.80
N GLN A 261 0.09 -21.37 -6.52
CA GLN A 261 0.38 -20.21 -7.40
C GLN A 261 1.00 -19.03 -6.62
N VAL A 262 2.33 -19.11 -6.40
CA VAL A 262 3.12 -18.05 -5.75
C VAL A 262 4.18 -17.54 -6.73
N ALA A 263 4.04 -16.32 -7.21
CA ALA A 263 5.07 -15.64 -8.00
C ALA A 263 6.09 -14.99 -7.06
N ARG A 264 7.38 -15.23 -7.30
CA ARG A 264 8.45 -14.76 -6.43
C ARG A 264 9.42 -13.90 -7.20
N PHE A 265 9.61 -12.68 -6.72
CA PHE A 265 10.61 -11.76 -7.21
C PHE A 265 11.72 -11.69 -6.18
N GLY A 266 12.85 -12.29 -6.52
CA GLY A 266 14.07 -12.26 -5.71
C GLY A 266 15.28 -12.15 -6.62
N TYR A 267 16.38 -11.69 -6.07
CA TYR A 267 17.65 -11.63 -6.78
C TYR A 267 18.22 -13.04 -6.91
N TRP A 268 18.34 -13.55 -8.14
CA TRP A 268 19.17 -14.72 -8.43
C TRP A 268 20.39 -14.26 -9.23
N ARG A 269 21.47 -13.90 -8.51
CA ARG A 269 22.76 -13.68 -9.15
C ARG A 269 23.50 -15.01 -9.25
N THR A 270 23.50 -15.64 -10.42
CA THR A 270 24.62 -16.46 -10.86
C THR A 270 25.80 -15.54 -11.17
N THR A 271 26.40 -14.98 -10.13
CA THR A 271 27.79 -14.56 -10.15
C THR A 271 28.22 -14.44 -8.70
N ALA A 272 29.18 -15.28 -8.34
CA ALA A 272 29.90 -15.22 -7.09
C ALA A 272 30.40 -13.78 -6.82
N ARG A 273 30.48 -13.43 -5.53
CA ARG A 273 31.02 -12.19 -4.94
C ARG A 273 30.02 -11.03 -4.84
N PHE A 274 29.03 -11.17 -3.96
CA PHE A 274 28.90 -10.34 -2.75
C PHE A 274 27.78 -10.94 -1.89
N CYS A 275 28.04 -11.08 -0.58
CA CYS A 275 27.13 -11.66 0.43
C CYS A 275 26.89 -13.17 0.34
N SER A 276 27.92 -13.97 0.68
CA SER A 276 27.73 -15.33 1.18
C SER A 276 27.82 -15.33 2.71
N ARG A 277 26.88 -16.05 3.35
CA ARG A 277 26.70 -16.31 4.81
C ARG A 277 25.74 -15.33 5.49
N PRO A 278 24.44 -15.68 5.59
CA PRO A 278 24.03 -16.59 6.67
C PRO A 278 23.02 -17.71 6.32
N THR A 279 22.45 -17.82 5.11
CA THR A 279 21.38 -18.79 4.80
C THR A 279 21.80 -20.06 4.05
N ALA A 280 23.09 -20.26 3.77
CA ALA A 280 23.59 -21.42 3.03
C ALA A 280 23.51 -22.76 3.81
N SER A 281 23.26 -22.75 5.12
CA SER A 281 23.21 -23.98 5.93
C SER A 281 21.94 -24.82 5.72
N ARG A 282 20.87 -24.27 5.12
CA ARG A 282 19.61 -25.01 4.89
C ARG A 282 19.52 -25.73 3.54
N LEU A 283 20.56 -25.71 2.72
CA LEU A 283 20.55 -26.29 1.37
C LEU A 283 21.07 -27.74 1.28
N ARG A 284 21.56 -28.36 2.37
CA ARG A 284 22.20 -29.70 2.31
C ARG A 284 21.24 -30.90 2.24
N SER A 285 19.93 -30.73 2.41
CA SER A 285 19.01 -31.88 2.58
C SER A 285 18.08 -32.21 1.41
N LEU A 286 18.22 -31.62 0.22
CA LEU A 286 17.24 -31.84 -0.86
C LEU A 286 17.91 -32.20 -2.19
N ARG A 287 17.84 -33.49 -2.56
CA ARG A 287 18.14 -34.00 -3.91
C ARG A 287 17.17 -33.35 -4.91
N VAL A 288 17.69 -32.60 -5.89
CA VAL A 288 16.90 -32.04 -6.99
C VAL A 288 17.39 -32.63 -8.31
N PHE A 289 16.44 -33.16 -9.07
CA PHE A 289 16.54 -33.64 -10.44
C PHE A 289 17.29 -32.62 -11.32
N ARG A 290 18.39 -33.06 -11.95
CA ARG A 290 19.02 -32.36 -13.07
C ARG A 290 18.28 -32.73 -14.35
N SER A 291 17.49 -31.83 -14.93
CA SER A 291 17.20 -31.88 -16.36
C SER A 291 17.89 -30.69 -17.05
N LYS A 292 18.65 -31.03 -18.08
CA LYS A 292 19.53 -30.16 -18.85
C LYS A 292 18.71 -29.17 -19.67
N TRP A 293 19.03 -27.88 -19.57
CA TRP A 293 18.88 -26.94 -20.68
C TRP A 293 20.29 -26.50 -21.06
N ARG A 294 20.73 -26.90 -22.26
CA ARG A 294 21.90 -26.32 -22.93
C ARG A 294 21.42 -25.16 -23.80
N CYS A 295 22.33 -24.20 -23.99
CA CYS A 295 22.21 -22.88 -24.61
C CYS A 295 21.19 -22.75 -25.74
#